data_AF-W2VWS2-F1
#
_entry.id   AF-W2VWS2-F1
#
_cell.length_a   1.000
_cell.length_b   1.000
_cell.length_c   1.000
_cell.angle_alpha   90.00
_cell.angle_beta   90.00
_cell.angle_gamma   90.00
#
_symmetry.space_group_name_H-M   'P 1'
#
loop_
_entity.id
_entity.type
_entity.pdbx_description
1 polymer ?
#
loop_
_entity_poly.entity_id
_entity_poly.type
_entity_poly.pdbx_seq_one_letter_code
_entity_poly.pdbx_strand_id
1 'polypeptide(L)'
;MTAANGKKKDHEDVLARLVRDLKSKKTLCRVKDYAGVSLEQLNQHVKKIGPLVHPTLGEQPCFFVDEGRFVPFRMVVFGRSVIGPYICKVLLQWAAWSGHGGRVTNAQGEYVLDDTTLRVPDVAYVSRDDARQLNEAQGWTRGGEPFAPTLVVEIDTLTGPHSKLDALDHKMRIEYFPH
;
A
#
# COMPACT_ATOMS: atom_id res chain seq x y z
N MET A 1 -29.01 -22.42 -28.27
CA MET A 1 -27.59 -22.25 -27.89
C MET A 1 -27.26 -20.76 -27.86
N THR A 2 -27.45 -20.07 -26.73
CA THR A 2 -27.21 -18.61 -26.63
C THR A 2 -26.72 -18.14 -25.25
N ALA A 3 -26.48 -19.04 -24.30
CA ALA A 3 -26.08 -18.68 -22.93
C ALA A 3 -24.56 -18.41 -22.76
N ALA A 4 -23.72 -18.78 -23.73
CA ALA A 4 -22.26 -18.67 -23.61
C ALA A 4 -21.73 -17.24 -23.81
N ASN A 5 -22.41 -16.41 -24.62
CA ASN A 5 -21.97 -15.03 -24.90
C ASN A 5 -22.32 -14.04 -23.78
N GLY A 6 -23.41 -14.26 -23.03
CA GLY A 6 -23.78 -13.40 -21.90
C GLY A 6 -22.77 -13.48 -20.75
N LYS A 7 -22.39 -14.70 -20.34
CA LYS A 7 -21.42 -14.91 -19.26
C LYS A 7 -20.04 -14.29 -19.56
N LYS A 8 -19.53 -14.42 -20.79
CA LYS A 8 -18.24 -13.81 -21.16
C LYS A 8 -18.24 -12.28 -21.04
N LYS A 9 -19.33 -11.64 -21.46
CA LYS A 9 -19.48 -10.19 -21.42
C LYS A 9 -19.57 -9.66 -19.98
N ASP A 10 -20.32 -10.37 -19.13
CA ASP A 10 -20.42 -10.02 -17.70
C ASP A 10 -19.06 -10.19 -16.99
N HIS A 11 -18.29 -11.23 -17.31
CA HIS A 11 -16.94 -11.43 -16.76
C HIS A 11 -15.94 -10.35 -17.21
N GLU A 12 -15.95 -9.95 -18.48
CA GLU A 12 -15.09 -8.86 -18.97
C GLU A 12 -15.44 -7.52 -18.31
N ASP A 13 -16.71 -7.26 -18.04
CA ASP A 13 -17.18 -6.05 -17.37
C ASP A 13 -16.72 -5.99 -15.89
N VAL A 14 -16.75 -7.13 -15.19
CA VAL A 14 -16.25 -7.21 -13.79
C VAL A 14 -14.73 -7.01 -13.72
N LEU A 15 -13.95 -7.57 -14.67
CA LEU A 15 -12.51 -7.33 -14.74
C LEU A 15 -12.19 -5.86 -15.04
N ALA A 16 -12.89 -5.24 -15.98
CA ALA A 16 -12.73 -3.82 -16.28
C ALA A 16 -13.04 -2.95 -15.05
N ARG A 17 -14.11 -3.28 -14.32
CA ARG A 17 -14.45 -2.63 -13.05
C ARG A 17 -13.34 -2.79 -12.01
N LEU A 18 -12.81 -4.01 -11.83
CA LEU A 18 -11.69 -4.26 -10.91
C LEU A 18 -10.47 -3.42 -11.29
N VAL A 19 -10.07 -3.40 -12.56
CA VAL A 19 -8.89 -2.64 -13.03
C VAL A 19 -9.07 -1.14 -12.80
N ARG A 20 -10.25 -0.59 -13.08
CA ARG A 20 -10.56 0.82 -12.81
C ARG A 20 -10.47 1.14 -11.32
N ASP A 21 -11.01 0.26 -10.49
CA ASP A 21 -11.03 0.43 -9.05
C ASP A 21 -9.61 0.28 -8.46
N LEU A 22 -8.79 -0.65 -8.94
CA LEU A 22 -7.38 -0.80 -8.56
C LEU A 22 -6.53 0.45 -8.89
N LYS A 23 -6.89 1.21 -9.93
CA LYS A 23 -6.21 2.46 -10.31
C LYS A 23 -6.61 3.68 -9.48
N SER A 24 -7.78 3.65 -8.82
CA SER A 24 -8.38 4.88 -8.26
C SER A 24 -8.90 4.77 -6.83
N LYS A 25 -9.25 3.57 -6.35
CA LYS A 25 -9.73 3.39 -4.98
C LYS A 25 -8.59 3.52 -3.98
N LYS A 26 -8.84 4.32 -2.96
CA LYS A 26 -7.97 4.48 -1.78
C LYS A 26 -7.90 3.22 -0.89
N THR A 27 -8.90 2.34 -0.98
CA THR A 27 -8.92 1.01 -0.35
C THR A 27 -8.41 -0.09 -1.27
N LEU A 28 -7.80 -1.12 -0.70
CA LEU A 28 -7.61 -2.39 -1.41
C LEU A 28 -8.95 -3.05 -1.77
N CYS A 29 -9.01 -3.59 -2.99
CA CYS A 29 -10.17 -4.28 -3.53
C CYS A 29 -10.35 -5.67 -2.90
N ARG A 30 -11.53 -5.96 -2.34
CA ARG A 30 -11.85 -7.29 -1.79
C ARG A 30 -12.19 -8.25 -2.92
N VAL A 31 -11.64 -9.45 -2.91
CA VAL A 31 -11.85 -10.48 -3.95
C VAL A 31 -13.33 -10.81 -4.12
N LYS A 32 -14.09 -10.89 -3.02
CA LYS A 32 -15.53 -11.20 -3.05
C LYS A 32 -16.38 -10.18 -3.81
N ASP A 33 -15.92 -8.92 -3.93
CA ASP A 33 -16.64 -7.86 -4.61
C ASP A 33 -16.49 -7.95 -6.15
N TYR A 34 -15.64 -8.84 -6.65
CA TYR A 34 -15.34 -9.05 -8.07
C TYR A 34 -15.44 -10.54 -8.41
N ALA A 35 -16.57 -11.14 -8.02
CA ALA A 35 -16.85 -12.55 -8.28
C ALA A 35 -16.62 -12.91 -9.75
N GLY A 36 -15.87 -13.98 -9.99
CA GLY A 36 -15.57 -14.47 -11.32
C GLY A 36 -14.28 -13.91 -11.96
N VAL A 37 -13.56 -13.02 -11.29
CA VAL A 37 -12.21 -12.60 -11.69
C VAL A 37 -11.17 -13.32 -10.84
N SER A 38 -10.34 -14.15 -11.45
CA SER A 38 -9.22 -14.80 -10.77
C SER A 38 -8.00 -13.88 -10.68
N LEU A 39 -7.14 -14.11 -9.70
CA LEU A 39 -5.85 -13.44 -9.58
C LEU A 39 -5.00 -13.62 -10.85
N GLU A 40 -5.02 -14.81 -11.43
CA GLU A 40 -4.28 -15.11 -12.66
C GLU A 40 -4.78 -14.27 -13.84
N GLN A 41 -6.10 -14.15 -14.01
CA GLN A 41 -6.69 -13.30 -15.04
C GLN A 41 -6.30 -11.83 -14.89
N LEU A 42 -6.35 -11.30 -13.66
CA LEU A 42 -5.87 -9.95 -13.37
C LEU A 42 -4.41 -9.78 -13.74
N ASN A 43 -3.52 -10.68 -13.29
CA ASN A 43 -2.09 -10.56 -13.54
C ASN A 43 -1.73 -10.74 -15.03
N GLN A 44 -2.44 -11.61 -15.76
CA GLN A 44 -2.32 -11.72 -17.21
C GLN A 44 -2.75 -10.43 -17.92
N HIS A 45 -3.82 -9.79 -17.45
CA HIS A 45 -4.27 -8.49 -17.97
C HIS A 45 -3.21 -7.41 -17.76
N VAL A 46 -2.70 -7.25 -16.53
CA VAL A 46 -1.64 -6.28 -16.19
C VAL A 46 -0.38 -6.54 -17.02
N LYS A 47 0.03 -7.81 -17.16
CA LYS A 47 1.17 -8.18 -18.02
C LYS A 47 0.99 -7.76 -19.47
N LYS A 48 -0.25 -7.79 -19.99
CA LYS A 48 -0.58 -7.41 -21.37
C LYS A 48 -0.58 -5.90 -21.58
N ILE A 49 -1.11 -5.13 -20.62
CA ILE A 49 -1.31 -3.68 -20.78
C ILE A 49 -0.23 -2.80 -20.13
N GLY A 50 0.65 -3.41 -19.33
CA GLY A 50 1.62 -2.71 -18.49
C GLY A 50 1.11 -2.48 -17.06
N PRO A 51 1.98 -1.99 -16.17
CA PRO A 51 1.63 -1.75 -14.77
C PRO A 51 0.42 -0.84 -14.63
N LEU A 52 -0.46 -1.14 -13.67
CA LEU A 52 -1.51 -0.20 -13.28
C LEU A 52 -0.86 0.94 -12.49
N VAL A 53 -1.27 2.18 -12.71
CA VAL A 53 -0.74 3.33 -11.97
C VAL A 53 -1.81 3.82 -11.02
N HIS A 54 -1.53 3.78 -9.72
CA HIS A 54 -2.36 4.36 -8.68
C HIS A 54 -1.68 5.63 -8.14
N PRO A 55 -2.41 6.73 -7.90
CA PRO A 55 -1.82 8.00 -7.43
C PRO A 55 -0.94 7.86 -6.18
N THR A 56 -1.42 7.14 -5.16
CA THR A 56 -0.70 6.90 -3.90
C THR A 56 0.28 5.72 -3.93
N LEU A 57 -0.11 4.57 -4.49
CA LEU A 57 0.68 3.34 -4.46
C LEU A 57 1.70 3.23 -5.61
N GLY A 58 1.64 4.14 -6.58
CA GLY A 58 2.53 4.15 -7.74
C GLY A 58 2.21 3.04 -8.74
N GLU A 59 3.25 2.54 -9.40
CA GLU A 59 3.14 1.46 -10.37
C GLU A 59 2.91 0.11 -9.69
N GLN A 60 1.93 -0.62 -10.21
CA GLN A 60 1.46 -1.92 -9.72
C GLN A 60 1.58 -2.93 -10.86
N PRO A 61 2.77 -3.56 -11.02
CA PRO A 61 3.05 -4.47 -12.14
C PRO A 61 2.43 -5.86 -11.98
N CYS A 62 2.02 -6.22 -10.76
CA CYS A 62 1.46 -7.53 -10.44
C CYS A 62 0.71 -7.43 -9.11
N PHE A 63 -0.15 -8.40 -8.81
CA PHE A 63 -0.90 -8.50 -7.56
C PHE A 63 -0.76 -9.90 -6.95
N PHE A 64 -1.01 -9.98 -5.64
CA PHE A 64 -1.28 -11.22 -4.91
C PHE A 64 -2.55 -11.08 -4.08
N VAL A 65 -3.07 -12.20 -3.55
CA VAL A 65 -4.21 -12.18 -2.64
C VAL A 65 -3.72 -12.43 -1.23
N ASP A 66 -4.09 -11.54 -0.32
CA ASP A 66 -3.82 -11.64 1.11
C ASP A 66 -5.06 -11.18 1.87
N GLU A 67 -5.46 -11.97 2.88
CA GLU A 67 -6.70 -11.77 3.65
C GLU A 67 -7.94 -11.40 2.80
N GLY A 68 -8.08 -12.05 1.64
CA GLY A 68 -9.21 -11.84 0.72
C GLY A 68 -9.19 -10.50 -0.02
N ARG A 69 -8.05 -9.82 -0.10
CA ARG A 69 -7.86 -8.55 -0.82
C ARG A 69 -6.79 -8.68 -1.90
N PHE A 70 -6.95 -7.97 -3.02
CA PHE A 70 -5.90 -7.81 -4.02
C PHE A 70 -4.87 -6.81 -3.52
N VAL A 71 -3.63 -7.28 -3.29
CA VAL A 71 -2.50 -6.47 -2.83
C VAL A 71 -1.50 -6.32 -3.99
N PRO A 72 -1.10 -5.09 -4.36
CA PRO A 72 -0.12 -4.89 -5.42
C PRO A 72 1.29 -5.30 -4.95
N PHE A 73 2.04 -5.93 -5.84
CA PHE A 73 3.49 -6.03 -5.68
C PHE A 73 4.09 -4.63 -5.78
N ARG A 74 4.84 -4.23 -4.75
CA ARG A 74 5.61 -2.98 -4.79
C ARG A 74 7.00 -3.25 -5.32
N MET A 75 7.32 -2.65 -6.46
CA MET A 75 8.68 -2.64 -6.98
C MET A 75 9.47 -1.54 -6.28
N VAL A 76 10.38 -1.93 -5.39
CA VAL A 76 11.31 -1.01 -4.76
C VAL A 76 12.64 -1.05 -5.54
N VAL A 77 13.05 0.10 -6.07
CA VAL A 77 14.34 0.23 -6.77
C VAL A 77 15.51 0.09 -5.80
N PHE A 78 16.65 -0.41 -6.29
CA PHE A 78 17.84 -0.69 -5.47
C PHE A 78 18.23 0.47 -4.54
N GLY A 79 18.25 1.70 -5.05
CA GLY A 79 18.59 2.88 -4.23
C GLY A 79 17.69 3.06 -3.00
N ARG A 80 16.37 2.87 -3.15
CA ARG A 80 15.42 2.94 -2.03
C ARG A 80 15.62 1.78 -1.06
N SER A 81 15.87 0.58 -1.57
CA SER A 81 16.18 -0.61 -0.76
C SER A 81 17.49 -0.49 0.03
N VAL A 82 18.43 0.33 -0.44
CA VAL A 82 19.67 0.65 0.30
C VAL A 82 19.40 1.71 1.37
N ILE A 83 18.69 2.79 1.04
CA ILE A 83 18.49 3.93 1.95
C ILE A 83 17.53 3.59 3.11
N GLY A 84 16.43 2.88 2.85
CA GLY A 84 15.41 2.56 3.85
C GLY A 84 15.97 1.91 5.12
N PRO A 85 16.81 0.85 5.02
CA PRO A 85 17.47 0.25 6.17
C PRO A 85 18.34 1.20 7.00
N TYR A 86 19.05 2.15 6.37
CA TYR A 86 19.84 3.16 7.10
C TYR A 86 18.94 4.10 7.90
N ILE A 87 17.85 4.57 7.30
CA ILE A 87 16.87 5.41 8.01
C ILE A 87 16.27 4.63 9.19
N CYS A 88 15.88 3.36 8.97
CA CYS A 88 15.38 2.50 10.04
C CYS A 88 16.38 2.38 11.19
N LYS A 89 17.66 2.16 10.87
CA LYS A 89 18.74 2.06 11.85
C LYS A 89 18.88 3.35 12.67
N VAL A 90 18.90 4.51 12.01
CA VAL A 90 19.04 5.81 12.69
C VAL A 90 17.84 6.08 13.60
N LEU A 91 16.61 5.79 13.14
CA LEU A 91 15.40 5.95 13.96
C LEU A 91 15.39 4.99 15.16
N LEU A 92 15.80 3.73 14.98
CA LEU A 92 15.91 2.77 16.08
C LEU A 92 16.98 3.20 17.10
N GLN A 93 18.12 3.71 16.63
CA GLN A 93 19.15 4.25 17.51
C GLN A 93 18.62 5.45 18.29
N TRP A 94 17.97 6.40 17.61
CA TRP A 94 17.31 7.55 18.25
C TRP A 94 16.30 7.12 19.30
N ALA A 95 15.39 6.22 18.96
CA ALA A 95 14.40 5.67 19.88
C ALA A 95 15.05 5.06 21.13
N ALA A 96 16.18 4.37 20.97
CA ALA A 96 16.91 3.77 22.08
C ALA A 96 17.61 4.82 22.96
N TRP A 97 18.45 5.70 22.40
CA TRP A 97 19.27 6.61 23.20
C TRP A 97 18.46 7.77 23.81
N SER A 98 17.37 8.19 23.16
CA SER A 98 16.50 9.25 23.67
C SER A 98 15.60 8.80 24.84
N GLY A 99 15.48 7.48 25.07
CA GLY A 99 14.58 6.92 26.07
C GLY A 99 13.11 6.80 25.62
N HIS A 100 12.72 7.36 24.46
CA HIS A 100 11.35 7.26 23.93
C HIS A 100 10.94 5.80 23.60
N GLY A 101 11.89 4.95 23.18
CA GLY A 101 11.61 3.60 22.67
C GLY A 101 10.73 3.63 21.43
N GLY A 102 9.91 2.59 21.20
CA GLY A 102 8.98 2.51 20.08
C GLY A 102 9.25 1.34 19.13
N ARG A 103 8.60 1.35 17.97
CA ARG A 103 8.77 0.37 16.88
C ARG A 103 9.01 1.11 15.57
N VAL A 104 9.89 0.56 14.74
CA VAL A 104 10.19 1.09 13.41
C VAL A 104 9.86 0.01 12.39
N THR A 105 9.11 0.35 11.36
CA THR A 105 8.80 -0.53 10.23
C THR A 105 9.44 0.02 8.96
N ASN A 106 10.01 -0.86 8.14
CA ASN A 106 10.41 -0.51 6.77
C ASN A 106 9.20 -0.62 5.81
N ALA A 107 9.41 -0.25 4.54
CA ALA A 107 8.49 -0.10 3.41
C ALA A 107 7.54 -1.28 3.08
N GLN A 108 7.41 -2.24 3.98
CA GLN A 108 6.48 -3.36 3.92
C GLN A 108 5.31 -3.22 4.92
N GLY A 109 5.43 -2.38 5.95
CA GLY A 109 4.32 -2.07 6.85
C GLY A 109 3.26 -1.23 6.15
N GLU A 110 2.05 -1.78 6.03
CA GLU A 110 0.89 -1.03 5.56
C GLU A 110 0.10 -0.57 6.78
N TYR A 111 -0.31 0.69 6.78
CA TYR A 111 -1.10 1.30 7.84
C TYR A 111 -2.47 1.64 7.27
N VAL A 112 -3.51 1.29 8.02
CA VAL A 112 -4.87 1.75 7.74
C VAL A 112 -5.09 2.90 8.72
N LEU A 113 -5.22 4.13 8.22
CA LEU A 113 -5.38 5.33 9.09
C LEU A 113 -6.84 5.63 9.39
N ASP A 114 -7.68 5.41 8.39
CA ASP A 114 -9.13 5.39 8.45
C ASP A 114 -9.52 4.09 7.73
N ASP A 115 -10.62 3.42 8.10
CA ASP A 115 -11.07 2.12 7.54
C ASP A 115 -11.15 2.06 6.00
N THR A 116 -10.94 3.19 5.34
CA THR A 116 -11.06 3.42 3.91
C THR A 116 -9.73 3.69 3.20
N THR A 117 -8.60 3.85 3.89
CA THR A 117 -7.38 4.25 3.20
C THR A 117 -6.13 3.51 3.64
N LEU A 118 -5.55 2.78 2.68
CA LEU A 118 -4.26 2.14 2.85
C LEU A 118 -3.14 3.17 2.67
N ARG A 119 -2.29 3.31 3.68
CA ARG A 119 -1.07 4.09 3.64
C ARG A 119 0.13 3.18 3.73
N VAL A 120 1.14 3.52 2.95
CA VAL A 120 2.36 2.73 2.85
C VAL A 120 3.52 3.71 2.78
N PRO A 121 4.12 4.03 3.93
CA PRO A 121 5.34 4.81 3.98
C PRO A 121 6.56 3.94 3.67
N ASP A 122 7.65 4.56 3.22
CA ASP A 122 8.92 3.85 3.04
C ASP A 122 9.55 3.47 4.39
N VAL A 123 9.35 4.31 5.41
CA VAL A 123 9.66 4.00 6.82
C VAL A 123 8.60 4.62 7.72
N ALA A 124 8.20 3.92 8.77
CA ALA A 124 7.34 4.48 9.81
C ALA A 124 7.89 4.20 11.19
N TYR A 125 7.57 5.09 12.13
CA TYR A 125 7.83 4.92 13.54
C TYR A 125 6.53 5.08 14.34
N VAL A 126 6.32 4.14 15.25
CA VAL A 126 5.19 4.12 16.19
C VAL A 126 5.78 4.28 17.60
N SER A 127 5.25 5.24 18.36
CA SER A 127 5.70 5.50 19.72
C SER A 127 5.58 4.26 20.61
N ARG A 128 6.34 4.21 21.71
CA ARG A 128 6.27 3.08 22.66
C ARG A 128 4.86 2.90 23.22
N ASP A 129 4.18 3.99 23.53
CA ASP A 129 2.88 3.94 24.19
C ASP A 129 1.80 3.48 23.21
N ASP A 130 1.81 4.00 21.98
CA ASP A 130 0.89 3.54 20.92
C ASP A 130 1.16 2.08 20.58
N ALA A 131 2.44 1.70 20.40
CA ALA A 131 2.82 0.33 20.05
C ALA A 131 2.43 -0.69 21.13
N ARG A 132 2.36 -0.29 22.40
CA ARG A 132 1.92 -1.15 23.52
C ARG A 132 0.40 -1.31 23.59
N GLN A 133 -0.34 -0.39 22.99
CA GLN A 133 -1.81 -0.43 22.94
C GLN A 133 -2.34 -1.24 21.76
N LEU A 134 -1.49 -1.57 20.78
CA LEU A 134 -1.88 -2.42 19.66
C LEU A 134 -2.31 -3.80 20.14
N ASN A 135 -3.50 -4.22 19.72
CA ASN A 135 -3.99 -5.58 19.96
C ASN A 135 -3.42 -6.57 18.91
N GLU A 136 -3.65 -7.87 19.11
CA GLU A 136 -3.14 -8.90 18.19
C GLU A 136 -3.63 -8.72 16.75
N ALA A 137 -4.90 -8.32 16.57
CA ALA A 137 -5.45 -8.09 15.23
C ALA A 137 -4.76 -6.92 14.52
N GLN A 138 -4.43 -5.84 15.23
CA GLN A 138 -3.67 -4.70 14.70
C GLN A 138 -2.20 -5.03 14.44
N GLY A 139 -1.61 -5.93 15.24
CA GLY A 139 -0.21 -6.31 15.12
C GLY A 139 0.07 -7.39 14.07
N TRP A 140 -0.90 -8.25 13.78
CA TRP A 140 -0.69 -9.48 12.98
C TRP A 140 -1.66 -9.68 11.83
N THR A 141 -2.69 -8.84 11.67
CA THR A 141 -3.69 -8.96 10.59
C THR A 141 -4.05 -7.59 10.00
N ARG A 142 -4.79 -7.55 8.89
CA ARG A 142 -5.40 -6.30 8.35
C ARG A 142 -6.82 -6.09 8.85
N GLY A 143 -7.28 -6.91 9.79
CA GLY A 143 -8.61 -6.87 10.39
C GLY A 143 -8.69 -6.09 11.69
N GLY A 144 -7.57 -5.57 12.20
CA GLY A 144 -7.54 -4.70 13.37
C GLY A 144 -8.03 -3.28 13.07
N GLU A 145 -8.45 -2.58 14.13
CA GLU A 145 -8.84 -1.17 14.03
C GLU A 145 -7.70 -0.30 13.44
N PRO A 146 -8.02 0.70 12.61
CA PRO A 146 -7.05 1.65 12.06
C PRO A 146 -6.20 2.31 13.14
N PHE A 147 -4.93 2.57 12.81
CA PHE A 147 -4.05 3.39 13.66
C PHE A 147 -3.00 4.11 12.81
N ALA A 148 -2.55 5.26 13.30
CA ALA A 148 -1.54 6.07 12.65
C ALA A 148 -0.15 5.88 13.27
N PRO A 149 0.92 5.80 12.46
CA PRO A 149 2.26 5.95 12.98
C PRO A 149 2.50 7.39 13.46
N THR A 150 3.36 7.54 14.46
CA THR A 150 3.77 8.83 15.02
C THR A 150 4.62 9.64 14.04
N LEU A 151 5.41 8.95 13.21
CA LEU A 151 6.27 9.55 12.19
C LEU A 151 6.26 8.66 10.94
N VAL A 152 6.28 9.29 9.77
CA VAL A 152 6.45 8.63 8.48
C VAL A 152 7.60 9.26 7.69
N VAL A 153 8.24 8.46 6.85
CA VAL A 153 9.27 8.88 5.91
C VAL A 153 8.94 8.31 4.54
N GLU A 154 9.05 9.16 3.52
CA GLU A 154 8.99 8.79 2.11
C GLU A 154 10.35 9.14 1.48
N ILE A 155 10.86 8.27 0.61
CA ILE A 155 12.19 8.37 0.01
C ILE A 155 12.02 8.69 -1.47
N ASP A 156 12.60 9.83 -1.88
CA ASP A 156 12.58 10.27 -3.27
C ASP A 156 13.98 10.57 -3.82
N THR A 157 14.06 10.65 -5.15
CA THR A 157 15.20 11.26 -5.82
C THR A 157 15.14 12.77 -5.67
N LEU A 158 16.27 13.40 -5.29
CA LEU A 158 16.34 14.85 -5.02
C LEU A 158 15.94 15.73 -6.21
N THR A 159 16.23 15.30 -7.44
CA THR A 159 15.92 16.04 -8.67
C THR A 159 15.74 15.08 -9.86
N GLY A 160 15.23 15.61 -10.98
CA GLY A 160 15.13 14.90 -12.26
C GLY A 160 13.72 14.39 -12.57
N PRO A 161 13.52 13.81 -13.77
CA PRO A 161 12.21 13.39 -14.26
C PRO A 161 11.57 12.25 -13.43
N HIS A 162 12.31 11.67 -12.49
CA HIS A 162 11.83 10.62 -11.59
C HIS A 162 11.50 11.12 -10.18
N SER A 163 11.73 12.40 -9.89
CA SER A 163 11.30 12.98 -8.62
C SER A 163 9.79 13.00 -8.54
N LYS A 164 9.29 12.61 -7.37
CA LYS A 164 7.89 12.59 -6.97
C LYS A 164 7.63 13.61 -5.86
N LEU A 165 8.47 14.65 -5.72
CA LEU A 165 8.39 15.60 -4.62
C LEU A 165 6.97 16.17 -4.42
N ASP A 166 6.34 16.68 -5.47
CA ASP A 166 4.98 17.25 -5.37
C ASP A 166 3.94 16.20 -4.95
N ALA A 167 4.04 14.98 -5.47
CA ALA A 167 3.14 13.89 -5.11
C ALA A 167 3.35 13.44 -3.65
N LEU A 168 4.59 13.42 -3.18
CA LEU A 168 4.92 13.07 -1.80
C LEU A 168 4.58 14.20 -0.82
N ASP A 169 4.76 15.46 -1.19
CA ASP A 169 4.33 16.61 -0.37
C ASP A 169 2.80 16.61 -0.21
N HIS A 170 2.06 16.38 -1.30
CA HIS A 170 0.62 16.19 -1.24
C HIS A 170 0.23 15.03 -0.32
N LYS A 171 0.92 13.88 -0.44
CA LYS A 171 0.73 12.72 0.44
C LYS A 171 0.99 13.08 1.91
N MET A 172 2.08 13.77 2.23
CA MET A 172 2.36 14.16 3.62
C MET A 172 1.25 15.05 4.21
N ARG A 173 0.82 16.07 3.46
CA ARG A 173 -0.16 17.07 3.95
C ARG A 173 -1.60 16.58 4.01
N ILE A 174 -2.00 15.80 3.02
CA ILE A 174 -3.41 15.42 2.84
C ILE A 174 -3.67 14.01 3.33
N GLU A 175 -2.67 13.13 3.24
CA GLU A 175 -2.87 11.70 3.42
C GLU A 175 -2.40 11.18 4.78
N TYR A 176 -1.28 11.67 5.32
CA TYR A 176 -0.74 11.22 6.61
C TYR A 176 -1.13 12.11 7.79
N PHE A 177 -1.11 13.44 7.60
CA PHE A 177 -1.35 14.40 8.66
C PHE A 177 -2.37 15.47 8.24
N PRO A 178 -3.64 15.08 7.98
CA PRO A 178 -4.68 16.04 7.65
C PRO A 178 -4.90 17.00 8.83
N HIS A 179 -4.91 18.31 8.54
CA HIS A 179 -5.19 19.38 9.50
C HIS A 179 -6.68 19.58 9.76
#